data_AF-A0A6V7HZX3-F1
#
_entry.id   AF-A0A6V7HZX3-F1
#
_cell.length_a   1.000
_cell.length_b   1.000
_cell.length_c   1.000
_cell.angle_alpha   90.00
_cell.angle_beta   90.00
_cell.angle_gamma   90.00
#
_symmetry.space_group_name_H-M   'P 1'
#
loop_
_entity.id
_entity.type
_entity.pdbx_description
1 polymer ?
#
loop_
_entity_poly.entity_id
_entity_poly.type
_entity_poly.pdbx_seq_one_letter_code
_entity_poly.pdbx_strand_id
1 'polypeptide(L)' 'LAWLIIPHNIGITNESFTYNSWRIFLLICAAPSFIVAGLLLLLPESPKYLLSRGRHEEALNIFRNIYAINTGKSRDTYT' A
#
# COMPACT_ATOMS: atom_id res chain seq x y z
N LEU A 1 -11.33 -6.41 -15.39
CA LEU A 1 -9.96 -6.99 -15.39
C LEU A 1 -9.93 -8.40 -15.98
N ALA A 2 -10.60 -9.39 -15.40
CA ALA A 2 -10.60 -10.78 -15.91
C ALA A 2 -11.04 -10.88 -17.39
N TRP A 3 -12.17 -10.27 -17.75
CA TRP A 3 -12.69 -10.21 -19.12
C TRP A 3 -11.78 -9.49 -20.13
N LEU A 4 -10.83 -8.68 -19.66
CA LEU A 4 -9.89 -7.96 -20.53
C LEU A 4 -8.63 -8.80 -20.80
N ILE A 5 -8.20 -9.62 -19.83
CA ILE A 5 -6.92 -10.34 -19.85
C ILE A 5 -7.07 -11.80 -20.28
N ILE A 6 -8.11 -12.49 -19.80
CA ILE A 6 -8.31 -13.93 -20.06
C ILE A 6 -8.58 -14.26 -21.53
N PRO A 7 -9.41 -13.51 -22.29
CA PRO A 7 -9.69 -13.86 -23.69
C PRO A 7 -8.54 -13.56 -24.65
N HIS A 8 -7.52 -12.79 -24.23
CA HIS A 8 -6.32 -12.61 -25.03
C HIS A 8 -5.38 -13.80 -24.80
N ASN A 9 -4.87 -14.42 -25.87
CA ASN A 9 -3.85 -15.48 -25.83
C ASN A 9 -2.46 -14.91 -25.49
N ILE A 10 -2.35 -14.16 -24.40
CA ILE A 10 -1.10 -13.58 -23.91
C ILE A 10 -0.43 -14.64 -23.04
N GLY A 11 0.63 -15.23 -23.59
CA GLY A 11 1.37 -16.27 -22.91
C GLY A 11 2.73 -16.49 -23.55
N ILE A 12 3.72 -16.85 -22.73
CA ILE A 12 5.04 -17.24 -23.22
C ILE A 12 5.06 -18.77 -23.21
N THR A 13 5.15 -19.34 -24.40
CA THR A 13 5.20 -20.79 -24.61
C THR A 13 6.63 -21.18 -24.91
N ASN A 14 7.28 -21.84 -23.96
CA ASN A 14 8.57 -22.52 -24.17
C ASN A 14 8.33 -24.02 -24.29
N GLU A 15 9.27 -24.75 -24.91
CA GLU A 15 9.19 -26.20 -25.12
C GLU A 15 8.92 -27.01 -23.83
N SER A 16 9.31 -26.48 -22.66
CA SER A 16 9.10 -27.12 -21.37
C SER A 16 7.97 -26.51 -20.53
N PHE A 17 7.46 -25.31 -20.86
CA PHE A 17 6.50 -24.63 -20.00
C PHE A 17 5.64 -23.59 -20.75
N THR A 18 4.32 -23.66 -20.53
CA THR A 18 3.35 -22.69 -21.06
C THR A 18 2.87 -21.75 -19.95
N TYR A 19 3.22 -20.47 -20.07
CA TYR A 19 2.70 -19.43 -19.19
C TYR A 19 1.39 -18.86 -19.75
N ASN A 20 0.26 -19.19 -19.13
CA ASN A 20 -1.08 -18.86 -19.62
C ASN A 20 -1.61 -17.50 -19.11
N SER A 21 -2.55 -16.90 -19.86
CA SER A 21 -3.17 -15.60 -19.56
C SER A 21 -3.80 -15.50 -18.16
N TRP A 22 -4.34 -16.61 -17.63
CA TRP A 22 -4.91 -16.62 -16.27
C TRP A 22 -3.86 -16.45 -15.17
N ARG A 23 -2.61 -16.89 -15.39
CA ARG A 23 -1.50 -16.68 -14.43
C ARG A 23 -1.07 -15.22 -14.42
N ILE A 24 -1.03 -14.59 -15.60
CA ILE A 24 -0.79 -13.13 -15.74
C ILE A 24 -1.88 -12.36 -15.00
N PHE A 25 -3.15 -12.74 -15.16
CA PHE A 25 -4.27 -12.14 -14.44
C PHE A 25 -4.07 -12.21 -12.92
N LEU A 26 -3.69 -13.38 -12.38
CA LEU A 26 -3.42 -13.53 -10.95
C LEU A 26 -2.25 -12.65 -10.47
N LEU A 27 -1.17 -12.55 -11.24
CA LEU A 27 -0.05 -11.65 -10.89
C LEU A 27 -0.49 -10.18 -10.87
N ILE A 28 -1.25 -9.74 -11.86
CA ILE A 28 -1.77 -8.37 -11.93
C ILE A 28 -2.68 -8.08 -10.73
N CYS A 29 -3.52 -9.05 -10.34
CA CYS A 29 -4.36 -8.92 -9.15
C CYS A 29 -3.57 -8.92 -7.84
N ALA A 30 -2.47 -9.67 -7.76
CA ALA A 30 -1.62 -9.72 -6.58
C ALA A 30 -0.73 -8.47 -6.44
N ALA A 31 -0.32 -7.84 -7.54
CA ALA A 31 0.61 -6.72 -7.53
C ALA A 31 0.17 -5.54 -6.62
N PRO A 32 -1.09 -5.04 -6.65
CA PRO A 32 -1.56 -4.04 -5.71
C PRO A 32 -1.43 -4.46 -4.24
N SER A 33 -1.62 -5.74 -3.94
CA SER A 33 -1.50 -6.26 -2.56
C SER A 33 -0.06 -6.18 -2.06
N PHE A 34 0.92 -6.50 -2.91
CA PHE A 34 2.34 -6.34 -2.58
C PHE A 34 2.74 -4.87 -2.42
N ILE A 35 2.19 -3.99 -3.26
CA ILE A 35 2.41 -2.54 -3.13
C ILE A 35 1.88 -2.05 -1.78
N VAL A 36 0.63 -2.40 -1.43
CA VAL A 36 0.04 -2.04 -0.14
C VAL A 36 0.84 -2.62 1.02
N ALA A 37 1.28 -3.88 0.94
CA ALA A 37 2.13 -4.49 1.96
C ALA A 37 3.44 -3.71 2.16
N GLY A 38 4.10 -3.30 1.07
CA GLY A 38 5.29 -2.45 1.13
C GLY A 38 5.01 -1.07 1.73
N LEU A 39 3.91 -0.43 1.35
CA LEU A 39 3.50 0.87 1.90
C LEU A 39 3.21 0.77 3.41
N LEU A 40 2.55 -0.30 3.86
CA LEU A 40 2.26 -0.51 5.28
C LEU A 40 3.52 -0.59 6.15
N LEU A 41 4.64 -1.08 5.61
CA LEU A 41 5.91 -1.09 6.32
C LEU A 41 6.50 0.33 6.52
N LEU A 42 6.11 1.29 5.68
CA LEU A 42 6.54 2.69 5.77
C LEU A 42 5.58 3.54 6.61
N LEU A 43 4.35 3.10 6.83
CA LEU A 43 3.40 3.83 7.65
C LEU A 43 3.84 3.81 9.12
N PRO A 44 3.78 4.96 9.81
CA PRO A 44 4.00 4.97 11.25
C PRO A 44 2.87 4.24 11.97
N GLU A 45 3.15 3.79 13.19
CA GLU A 45 2.15 3.19 14.07
C GLU A 45 0.92 4.09 14.22
N SER A 46 -0.26 3.47 14.36
CA SER A 46 -1.50 4.23 14.48
C SER A 46 -1.46 5.13 15.72
N PRO A 47 -1.76 6.45 15.60
CA PRO A 47 -1.84 7.35 16.76
C PRO A 47 -2.78 6.81 17.85
N LYS A 48 -3.88 6.15 17.46
CA LYS A 48 -4.82 5.52 18.38
C LYS A 48 -4.15 4.42 19.20
N TYR A 49 -3.31 3.61 18.58
CA TYR A 49 -2.55 2.58 19.28
C TYR A 49 -1.54 3.20 20.26
N LEU A 50 -0.79 4.22 19.83
CA LEU A 50 0.18 4.90 20.69
C LEU A 50 -0.47 5.53 21.93
N LEU A 51 -1.63 6.18 21.76
CA LEU A 51 -2.42 6.72 22.87
C LEU A 51 -2.86 5.63 23.85
N SER A 52 -3.32 4.48 23.33
CA SER A 52 -3.73 3.34 24.18
C SER A 52 -2.58 2.75 25.01
N ARG A 53 -1.33 2.97 24.57
CA ARG A 53 -0.11 2.54 25.27
C ARG A 53 0.49 3.63 26.15
N GLY A 54 -0.19 4.78 26.31
CA GLY A 54 0.29 5.92 27.09
C GLY A 54 1.38 6.76 26.41
N ARG A 55 1.72 6.48 25.14
CA ARG A 55 2.77 7.17 24.36
C ARG A 55 2.22 8.44 23.69
N HIS A 56 1.83 9.41 24.52
CA HIS A 56 1.12 10.62 24.07
C HIS A 56 1.98 11.52 23.17
N GLU A 57 3.25 11.75 23.52
CA GLU A 57 4.15 12.60 22.73
C GLU A 57 4.38 12.07 21.31
N GLU A 58 4.51 10.75 21.17
CA GLU A 58 4.71 10.12 19.85
C GLU A 58 3.44 10.21 19.00
N ALA A 59 2.27 9.99 19.61
CA ALA A 59 1.00 10.20 18.93
C ALA A 59 0.84 11.66 18.48
N LEU A 60 1.21 12.63 19.33
CA LEU A 60 1.16 14.06 19.01
C LEU A 60 2.09 14.41 17.85
N ASN A 61 3.31 13.84 17.83
CA ASN A 61 4.26 14.02 16.74
C ASN A 61 3.71 13.52 15.39
N ILE A 62 2.99 12.40 15.38
CA ILE A 62 2.30 11.89 14.19
C ILE A 62 1.14 12.80 13.79
N PHE A 63 0.34 13.31 14.73
CA PHE A 63 -0.73 14.27 14.41
C PHE A 63 -0.19 15.56 13.79
N ARG A 64 0.94 16.10 14.29
CA ARG A 64 1.63 17.25 13.70
C ARG A 64 2.05 16.97 12.25
N ASN A 65 2.57 15.78 11.96
CA ASN A 65 2.92 15.37 10.60
C ASN A 65 1.69 15.30 9.69
N ILE A 66 0.62 14.66 10.15
CA ILE A 66 -0.64 14.55 9.39
C ILE A 66 -1.20 15.95 9.11
N TYR A 67 -1.20 16.84 10.11
CA TYR A 67 -1.65 18.23 9.96
C TYR A 67 -0.84 18.98 8.90
N ALA A 68 0.49 18.90 8.95
CA ALA A 68 1.35 19.59 8.00
C ALA A 68 1.17 19.06 6.56
N ILE A 69 1.04 17.75 6.39
CA ILE A 69 0.78 17.14 5.07
C ILE A 69 -0.58 17.57 4.52
N ASN A 70 -1.63 17.57 5.36
CA ASN A 70 -2.99 17.87 4.92
C ASN A 70 -3.24 19.37 4.67
N THR A 71 -2.59 20.24 5.43
CA THR A 71 -2.83 21.70 5.37
C THR A 71 -1.74 22.47 4.64
N GLY A 72 -0.57 21.86 4.43
CA GLY A 72 0.63 22.53 3.91
C GLY A 72 1.27 23.51 4.90
N LYS A 73 0.76 23.63 6.13
CA LYS A 73 1.28 24.54 7.16
C LYS A 73 2.39 23.87 7.99
N SER A 74 3.22 24.67 8.66
CA SER A 74 4.28 24.12 9.53
C SER A 74 3.69 23.29 10.67
N ARG A 75 4.47 22.31 11.12
CA ARG A 75 4.16 21.43 12.25
C ARG A 75 4.02 22.20 13.57
N ASP A 76 4.73 23.31 13.71
CA ASP A 76 4.76 24.15 14.91
C ASP A 76 3.46 24.95 15.11
N THR A 77 2.65 25.08 14.06
CA THR A 77 1.35 25.76 14.12
C THR A 77 0.25 24.86 14.68
N TYR A 78 0.54 23.59 14.92
CA TYR A 78 -0.37 22.64 15.56
C TYR A 78 -0.22 22.76 17.08
N THR A 79 -1.10 23.57 17.67
CA THR A 79 -1.20 23.86 19.11
C THR A 79 -2.21 22.94 19.80
#